data_AF-A0A0F6W3F1-F1
#
_entry.id   AF-A0A0F6W3F1-F1
#
_cell.length_a   1.000
_cell.length_b   1.000
_cell.length_c   1.000
_cell.angle_alpha   90.00
_cell.angle_beta   90.00
_cell.angle_gamma   90.00
#
_symmetry.space_group_name_H-M   'P 1'
#
loop_
_entity.id
_entity.type
_entity.pdbx_description
1 polymer ?
#
loop_
_entity_poly.entity_id
_entity_poly.type
_entity_poly.pdbx_seq_one_letter_code
_entity_poly.pdbx_strand_id
1 'polypeptide(L)'
;MKARLAIAVVVLGGAAIAGLAARGVAADLATPRDLHEREYVGSGECRRCHPVHHESWSRTFHRTMTQDARAPGAVLGAFDGRSIEYGGITSRMERDGARFVITSERDGGAIERVEIDRTVGSHRYQQYLARDGDAWWRLPIAWDVAEQRFFHMNAAFLTADPEGLEEGEIALEDHRRHVTRWNDNCVFCHNVAPDPGLDPITRRFTTEVAELGIGCEACHGPGSEHVARNRDPLRRYVLHGSDEPDPTIVSPARLDPARRADLCGRCHGQRITDDVDAFLAHGDPFVPGDDLALYSSPLWHDTVLSEGTLAEREGVFAARFWGDGTPRLTAYEYQGLLQSRCASEGALTCTACHGMHEGDPRGQLRAFEGDTMCAGACHAELADRSAARQHAGHADVRCVDCHMPRIVYGVRDVHRSHRIDVPRPIENADAGRTDACTLCHLERGDALLTMGIGGDPVQRAVIAAAAGRDESAAPRATRLGALLATMRDDPYPAIRHLAWRSVRALVPFDASAFTATDPRDARIAAIARIEAQIGEPIEPPFPERLAALRALARDVAIEIGE
;
A
#
# COMPACT_ATOMS: atom_id res chain seq x y z
N MET A 1 51.97 -1.76 -53.25
CA MET A 1 50.99 -2.84 -53.51
C MET A 1 50.86 -3.81 -52.32
N LYS A 2 51.95 -4.40 -51.82
CA LYS A 2 51.94 -5.35 -50.69
C LYS A 2 51.31 -4.82 -49.39
N ALA A 3 51.61 -3.57 -49.01
CA ALA A 3 51.03 -2.95 -47.81
C ALA A 3 49.50 -2.72 -47.91
N ARG A 4 48.99 -2.36 -49.10
CA ARG A 4 47.55 -2.18 -49.34
C ARG A 4 46.79 -3.51 -49.31
N LEU A 5 47.41 -4.59 -49.80
CA LEU A 5 46.85 -5.94 -49.75
C LEU A 5 46.81 -6.48 -48.31
N ALA A 6 47.86 -6.26 -47.52
CA ALA A 6 47.89 -6.64 -46.11
C ALA A 6 46.81 -5.90 -45.29
N ILE A 7 46.65 -4.59 -45.51
CA ILE A 7 45.58 -3.81 -44.89
C ILE A 7 44.19 -4.34 -45.29
N ALA A 8 43.97 -4.64 -46.58
CA ALA A 8 42.70 -5.18 -47.05
C ALA A 8 42.38 -6.56 -46.43
N VAL A 9 43.36 -7.46 -46.29
CA VAL A 9 43.19 -8.77 -45.65
C VAL A 9 42.87 -8.63 -44.16
N VAL A 10 43.54 -7.70 -43.45
CA VAL A 10 43.26 -7.44 -42.03
C VAL A 10 41.86 -6.82 -41.85
N VAL A 11 41.46 -5.90 -42.73
CA VAL A 11 40.13 -5.27 -42.68
C VAL A 11 39.04 -6.30 -43.00
N LEU A 12 39.21 -7.12 -44.04
CA LEU A 12 38.25 -8.17 -44.41
C LEU A 12 38.17 -9.28 -43.36
N GLY A 13 39.32 -9.69 -42.80
CA GLY A 13 39.38 -10.65 -41.69
C GLY A 13 38.71 -10.11 -40.44
N GLY A 14 38.94 -8.85 -40.08
CA GLY A 14 38.26 -8.17 -38.97
C GLY A 14 36.75 -8.07 -39.18
N ALA A 15 36.30 -7.74 -40.40
CA ALA A 15 34.88 -7.69 -40.74
C ALA A 15 34.21 -9.07 -40.68
N ALA A 16 34.89 -10.14 -41.11
CA ALA A 16 34.38 -11.51 -41.03
C ALA A 16 34.24 -11.98 -39.57
N ILE A 17 35.23 -11.69 -38.72
CA ILE A 17 35.19 -12.02 -37.29
C ILE A 17 34.06 -11.25 -36.60
N ALA A 18 33.92 -9.95 -36.88
CA ALA A 18 32.83 -9.14 -36.35
C ALA A 18 31.46 -9.67 -36.79
N GLY A 19 31.32 -10.08 -38.06
CA GLY A 19 30.10 -10.67 -38.59
C GLY A 19 29.74 -12.02 -37.95
N LEU A 20 30.73 -12.88 -37.68
CA LEU A 20 30.52 -14.14 -36.97
C LEU A 20 30.12 -13.90 -35.51
N ALA A 21 30.77 -12.96 -34.83
CA ALA A 21 30.47 -12.63 -33.45
C ALA A 21 29.06 -12.00 -33.32
N ALA A 22 28.67 -11.12 -34.25
CA ALA A 22 27.32 -10.56 -34.30
C ALA A 22 26.24 -11.64 -34.55
N ARG A 23 26.52 -12.63 -35.41
CA ARG A 23 25.62 -13.79 -35.60
C ARG A 23 25.51 -14.64 -34.34
N GLY A 24 26.62 -14.84 -33.64
CA GLY A 24 26.63 -15.54 -32.35
C GLY A 24 25.75 -14.85 -31.31
N VAL A 25 25.85 -13.52 -31.21
CA VAL A 25 24.97 -12.72 -30.33
C VAL A 25 23.51 -12.80 -30.78
N ALA A 26 23.22 -12.68 -32.08
CA ALA A 26 21.84 -12.76 -32.57
C ALA A 26 21.21 -14.13 -32.24
N ALA A 27 21.96 -15.23 -32.42
CA ALA A 27 21.51 -16.56 -32.02
C ALA A 27 21.32 -16.70 -30.50
N ASP A 28 22.17 -16.04 -29.70
CA ASP A 28 22.00 -15.99 -28.25
C ASP A 28 20.69 -15.30 -27.84
N LEU A 29 20.42 -14.12 -28.41
CA LEU A 29 19.20 -13.33 -28.13
C LEU A 29 17.93 -14.06 -28.55
N ALA A 30 17.99 -14.86 -29.62
CA ALA A 30 16.88 -15.68 -30.10
C ALA A 30 16.66 -16.96 -29.28
N THR A 31 17.55 -17.30 -28.34
CA THR A 31 17.41 -18.51 -27.51
C THR A 31 16.51 -18.21 -26.32
N PRO A 32 15.34 -18.86 -26.19
CA PRO A 32 14.49 -18.73 -25.00
C PRO A 32 15.26 -19.16 -23.75
N ARG A 33 15.02 -18.46 -22.64
CA ARG A 33 15.64 -18.75 -21.35
C ARG A 33 14.55 -19.01 -20.33
N ASP A 34 14.78 -20.03 -19.53
CA ASP A 34 14.08 -20.21 -18.27
C ASP A 34 14.81 -19.39 -17.20
N LEU A 35 14.05 -18.50 -16.55
CA LEU A 35 14.51 -17.64 -15.47
C LEU A 35 14.29 -18.28 -14.10
N HIS A 36 13.58 -19.41 -14.03
CA HIS A 36 13.51 -20.22 -12.82
C HIS A 36 14.91 -20.77 -12.46
N GLU A 37 15.14 -20.99 -11.16
CA GLU A 37 16.41 -21.52 -10.62
C GLU A 37 17.65 -20.64 -10.87
N ARG A 38 17.47 -19.38 -11.29
CA ARG A 38 18.58 -18.43 -11.46
C ARG A 38 18.82 -17.63 -10.18
N GLU A 39 20.07 -17.22 -10.00
CA GLU A 39 20.48 -16.45 -8.83
C GLU A 39 20.10 -14.97 -8.96
N TYR A 40 19.74 -14.38 -7.83
CA TYR A 40 19.50 -12.95 -7.66
C TYR A 40 20.80 -12.24 -7.29
N VAL A 41 21.12 -11.13 -7.95
CA VAL A 41 22.39 -10.40 -7.76
C VAL A 41 22.23 -9.10 -6.96
N GLY A 42 20.99 -8.70 -6.68
CA GLY A 42 20.63 -7.49 -5.97
C GLY A 42 20.75 -6.23 -6.83
N SER A 43 19.97 -5.22 -6.45
CA SER A 43 19.86 -3.94 -7.17
C SER A 43 21.19 -3.20 -7.34
N GLY A 44 22.18 -3.46 -6.47
CA GLY A 44 23.51 -2.87 -6.53
C GLY A 44 24.28 -3.20 -7.82
N GLU A 45 24.14 -4.43 -8.35
CA GLU A 45 24.84 -4.83 -9.58
C GLU A 45 24.24 -4.14 -10.82
N CYS A 46 22.94 -3.82 -10.80
CA CYS A 46 22.25 -3.13 -11.89
C CYS A 46 22.77 -1.70 -12.12
N ARG A 47 23.23 -1.01 -11.05
CA ARG A 47 23.67 0.40 -11.08
C ARG A 47 24.78 0.68 -12.09
N ARG A 48 25.68 -0.28 -12.33
CA ARG A 48 26.84 -0.10 -13.21
C ARG A 48 26.43 0.15 -14.67
N CYS A 49 25.38 -0.51 -15.13
CA CYS A 49 24.86 -0.38 -16.49
C CYS A 49 23.63 0.52 -16.58
N HIS A 50 22.83 0.62 -15.50
CA HIS A 50 21.58 1.38 -15.44
C HIS A 50 21.59 2.47 -14.35
N PRO A 51 22.55 3.42 -14.36
CA PRO A 51 22.68 4.41 -13.29
C PRO A 51 21.44 5.30 -13.14
N VAL A 52 20.80 5.67 -14.26
CA VAL A 52 19.60 6.52 -14.27
C VAL A 52 18.40 5.82 -13.64
N HIS A 53 18.10 4.59 -14.05
CA HIS A 53 16.98 3.81 -13.52
C HIS A 53 17.19 3.46 -12.03
N HIS A 54 18.44 3.17 -11.64
CA HIS A 54 18.80 2.95 -10.25
C HIS A 54 18.61 4.23 -9.42
N GLU A 55 19.05 5.38 -9.93
CA GLU A 55 18.85 6.66 -9.25
C GLU A 55 17.36 6.96 -9.05
N SER A 56 16.53 6.84 -10.09
CA SER A 56 15.09 7.08 -9.98
C SER A 56 14.41 6.11 -9.01
N TRP A 57 14.71 4.81 -9.10
CA TRP A 57 14.21 3.79 -8.17
C TRP A 57 14.64 4.07 -6.74
N SER A 58 15.88 4.53 -6.53
CA SER A 58 16.40 4.77 -5.20
C SER A 58 15.66 5.85 -4.41
N ARG A 59 14.90 6.72 -5.10
CA ARG A 59 14.06 7.74 -4.47
C ARG A 59 12.68 7.22 -4.06
N THR A 60 12.26 6.04 -4.52
CA THR A 60 10.92 5.52 -4.26
C THR A 60 10.85 4.77 -2.93
N PHE A 61 9.64 4.65 -2.40
CA PHE A 61 9.39 3.94 -1.15
C PHE A 61 9.38 2.40 -1.30
N HIS A 62 9.33 1.89 -2.53
CA HIS A 62 9.50 0.45 -2.82
C HIS A 62 10.84 -0.05 -2.27
N ARG A 63 11.94 0.66 -2.58
CA ARG A 63 13.28 0.31 -2.11
C ARG A 63 13.38 0.23 -0.58
N THR A 64 12.69 1.12 0.12
CA THR A 64 12.78 1.29 1.57
C THR A 64 11.59 0.67 2.29
N MET A 65 10.95 -0.34 1.68
CA MET A 65 9.80 -1.01 2.29
C MET A 65 10.20 -1.87 3.49
N THR A 66 11.23 -2.72 3.37
CA THR A 66 11.86 -3.40 4.51
C THR A 66 13.30 -2.94 4.61
N GLN A 67 13.77 -2.61 5.81
CA GLN A 67 15.16 -2.20 6.03
C GLN A 67 15.70 -2.81 7.34
N ASP A 68 17.00 -3.12 7.38
CA ASP A 68 17.72 -3.41 8.61
C ASP A 68 17.78 -2.14 9.46
N ALA A 69 17.36 -2.20 10.72
CA ALA A 69 17.30 -1.04 11.61
C ALA A 69 18.68 -0.43 11.91
N ARG A 70 19.77 -1.18 11.68
CA ARG A 70 21.16 -0.73 11.83
C ARG A 70 21.66 0.07 10.64
N ALA A 71 20.98 0.00 9.50
CA ALA A 71 21.34 0.78 8.33
C ALA A 71 21.12 2.29 8.60
N PRO A 72 22.07 3.17 8.23
CA PRO A 72 21.93 4.60 8.45
C PRO A 72 20.64 5.17 7.84
N GLY A 73 19.82 5.80 8.67
CA GLY A 73 18.55 6.40 8.24
C GLY A 73 17.37 5.43 8.06
N ALA A 74 17.54 4.13 8.35
CA ALA A 74 16.44 3.16 8.26
C ALA A 74 15.35 3.39 9.31
N VAL A 75 15.73 3.82 10.53
CA VAL A 75 14.78 4.16 11.60
C VAL A 75 14.42 5.64 11.55
N LEU A 76 13.17 5.91 11.20
CA LEU A 76 12.60 7.26 11.09
C LEU A 76 12.05 7.78 12.43
N GLY A 77 11.68 6.87 13.34
CA GLY A 77 11.11 7.23 14.63
C GLY A 77 12.07 7.97 15.57
N ALA A 78 11.50 8.83 16.41
CA ALA A 78 12.24 9.55 17.43
C ALA A 78 12.50 8.68 18.68
N PHE A 79 13.51 7.80 18.63
CA PHE A 79 13.97 7.04 19.79
C PHE A 79 14.84 7.90 20.73
N ASP A 80 14.28 9.02 21.19
CA ASP A 80 14.90 10.05 22.03
C ASP A 80 14.35 10.05 23.48
N GLY A 81 13.64 8.98 23.88
CA GLY A 81 13.03 8.83 25.20
C GLY A 81 11.54 9.16 25.26
N ARG A 82 10.93 9.55 24.13
CA ARG A 82 9.47 9.72 24.01
C ARG A 82 8.73 8.46 24.43
N SER A 83 7.56 8.66 25.00
CA SER A 83 6.64 7.59 25.38
C SER A 83 5.25 7.81 24.79
N ILE A 84 4.54 6.71 24.58
CA ILE A 84 3.10 6.69 24.35
C ILE A 84 2.43 5.84 25.43
N GLU A 85 1.19 6.13 25.73
CA GLU A 85 0.37 5.35 26.66
C GLU A 85 -0.86 4.84 25.92
N TYR A 86 -1.20 3.57 26.14
CA TYR A 86 -2.44 2.99 25.61
C TYR A 86 -2.98 1.96 26.61
N GLY A 87 -4.14 2.27 27.19
CA GLY A 87 -4.84 1.40 28.14
C GLY A 87 -3.97 0.94 29.32
N GLY A 88 -3.29 1.89 29.96
CA GLY A 88 -2.46 1.65 31.15
C GLY A 88 -1.07 1.07 30.86
N ILE A 89 -0.74 0.82 29.59
CA ILE A 89 0.60 0.41 29.18
C ILE A 89 1.35 1.62 28.63
N THR A 90 2.45 1.98 29.29
CA THR A 90 3.39 2.99 28.82
C THR A 90 4.49 2.31 28.02
N SER A 91 4.68 2.75 26.78
CA SER A 91 5.78 2.29 25.92
C SER A 91 6.73 3.43 25.62
N ARG A 92 8.02 3.23 25.92
CA ARG A 92 9.10 4.21 25.77
C ARG A 92 10.06 3.81 24.66
N MET A 93 10.36 4.76 23.78
CA MET A 93 11.22 4.56 22.61
C MET A 93 12.59 5.18 22.88
N GLU A 94 13.59 4.32 23.04
CA GLU A 94 14.92 4.69 23.53
C GLU A 94 16.04 4.20 22.62
N ARG A 95 17.23 4.78 22.80
CA ARG A 95 18.47 4.24 22.23
C ARG A 95 19.29 3.56 23.32
N ASP A 96 19.85 2.41 22.97
CA ASP A 96 20.85 1.70 23.77
C ASP A 96 22.14 1.59 22.93
N GLY A 97 23.01 2.59 23.09
CA GLY A 97 24.15 2.80 22.19
C GLY A 97 23.71 3.02 20.74
N ALA A 98 24.05 2.08 19.86
CA ALA A 98 23.67 2.08 18.44
C ALA A 98 22.33 1.37 18.16
N ARG A 99 21.71 0.76 19.18
CA ARG A 99 20.45 0.02 19.07
C ARG A 99 19.26 0.92 19.36
N PHE A 100 18.13 0.55 18.78
CA PHE A 100 16.83 1.14 19.04
C PHE A 100 16.02 0.15 19.88
N VAL A 101 15.41 0.63 20.95
CA VAL A 101 14.72 -0.21 21.93
C VAL A 101 13.36 0.36 22.24
N ILE A 102 12.36 -0.52 22.36
CA ILE A 102 11.06 -0.19 22.95
C ILE A 102 10.95 -0.91 24.28
N THR A 103 10.66 -0.17 25.35
CA THR A 103 10.38 -0.70 26.68
C THR A 103 8.92 -0.43 27.02
N SER A 104 8.16 -1.47 27.32
CA SER A 104 6.75 -1.35 27.72
C SER A 104 6.58 -1.74 29.19
N GLU A 105 5.82 -0.96 29.94
CA GLU A 105 5.59 -1.14 31.38
C GLU A 105 4.14 -0.86 31.78
N ARG A 106 3.69 -1.48 32.87
CA ARG A 106 2.42 -1.19 33.55
C ARG A 106 2.66 -1.21 35.06
N ASP A 107 2.17 -0.19 35.77
CA ASP A 107 2.30 -0.05 37.23
C ASP A 107 3.74 -0.18 37.76
N GLY A 108 4.72 0.26 36.95
CA GLY A 108 6.16 0.13 37.25
C GLY A 108 6.72 -1.29 37.07
N GLY A 109 5.90 -2.26 36.65
CA GLY A 109 6.30 -3.59 36.23
C GLY A 109 6.64 -3.62 34.73
N ALA A 110 7.82 -4.13 34.39
CA ALA A 110 8.21 -4.32 32.99
C ALA A 110 7.37 -5.42 32.33
N ILE A 111 6.79 -5.10 31.17
CA ILE A 111 6.07 -6.05 30.31
C ILE A 111 7.05 -6.66 29.30
N GLU A 112 7.77 -5.80 28.58
CA GLU A 112 8.76 -6.22 27.59
C GLU A 112 9.80 -5.13 27.33
N ARG A 113 11.00 -5.55 26.91
CA ARG A 113 12.04 -4.68 26.38
C ARG A 113 12.60 -5.36 25.14
N VAL A 114 12.42 -4.73 23.98
CA VAL A 114 12.72 -5.35 22.68
C VAL A 114 13.66 -4.47 21.86
N GLU A 115 14.72 -5.07 21.29
CA GLU A 115 15.57 -4.43 20.29
C GLU A 115 14.86 -4.45 18.94
N ILE A 116 14.85 -3.30 18.25
CA ILE A 116 14.35 -3.20 16.87
C ILE A 116 15.44 -3.74 15.93
N ASP A 117 15.12 -4.83 15.24
CA ASP A 117 16.02 -5.44 14.26
C ASP A 117 15.73 -4.95 12.84
N ARG A 118 14.46 -4.70 12.51
CA ARG A 118 14.03 -4.26 11.17
C ARG A 118 12.91 -3.23 11.24
N THR A 119 12.75 -2.48 10.15
CA THR A 119 11.63 -1.56 9.93
C THR A 119 10.84 -1.96 8.69
N VAL A 120 9.52 -1.76 8.72
CA VAL A 120 8.64 -1.92 7.56
C VAL A 120 7.86 -0.63 7.29
N GLY A 121 7.93 -0.12 6.07
CA GLY A 121 7.32 1.14 5.65
C GLY A 121 8.22 2.36 5.89
N SER A 122 8.07 3.36 5.02
CA SER A 122 8.87 4.60 5.04
C SER A 122 8.14 5.83 4.50
N HIS A 123 6.92 5.69 3.97
CA HIS A 123 6.15 6.80 3.39
C HIS A 123 5.15 7.41 4.38
N ARG A 124 4.17 6.62 4.83
CA ARG A 124 3.03 7.09 5.64
C ARG A 124 3.29 6.84 7.13
N TYR A 125 3.56 5.59 7.47
CA TYR A 125 4.06 5.20 8.77
C TYR A 125 5.14 4.15 8.64
N GLN A 126 5.92 3.98 9.70
CA GLN A 126 6.95 2.97 9.83
C GLN A 126 6.62 2.05 11.01
N GLN A 127 6.55 0.75 10.72
CA GLN A 127 6.39 -0.33 11.68
C GLN A 127 7.75 -0.85 12.11
N TYR A 128 7.84 -1.40 13.32
CA TYR A 128 9.08 -1.91 13.90
C TYR A 128 8.97 -3.41 14.16
N LEU A 129 10.02 -4.14 13.81
CA LEU A 129 10.11 -5.58 14.04
C LEU A 129 11.18 -5.88 15.08
N ALA A 130 10.83 -6.71 16.06
CA ALA A 130 11.77 -7.33 16.98
C ALA A 130 11.99 -8.79 16.59
N ARG A 131 13.20 -9.31 16.83
CA ARG A 131 13.50 -10.73 16.61
C ARG A 131 13.28 -11.50 17.91
N ASP A 132 12.57 -12.63 17.83
CA ASP A 132 12.46 -13.61 18.89
C ASP A 132 12.72 -15.01 18.31
N GLY A 133 13.82 -15.62 18.74
CA GLY A 133 14.34 -16.85 18.16
C GLY A 133 14.63 -16.73 16.65
N ASP A 134 13.90 -17.52 15.86
CA ASP A 134 13.97 -17.64 14.41
C ASP A 134 12.93 -16.79 13.67
N ALA A 135 12.06 -16.09 14.40
CA ALA A 135 11.02 -15.26 13.84
C ALA A 135 11.24 -13.76 14.12
N TRP A 136 10.68 -12.93 13.24
CA TRP A 136 10.51 -11.50 13.49
C TRP A 136 9.04 -11.21 13.76
N TRP A 137 8.80 -10.33 14.72
CA TRP A 137 7.47 -9.94 15.17
C TRP A 137 7.31 -8.44 15.02
N ARG A 138 6.25 -8.03 14.33
CA ARG A 138 5.84 -6.63 14.31
C ARG A 138 5.34 -6.24 15.69
N LEU A 139 5.85 -5.14 16.20
CA LEU A 139 5.43 -4.53 17.46
C LEU A 139 4.14 -3.72 17.28
N PRO A 140 3.32 -3.54 18.35
CA PRO A 140 2.04 -2.85 18.24
C PRO A 140 2.17 -1.32 18.17
N ILE A 141 3.38 -0.81 17.94
CA ILE A 141 3.71 0.62 17.92
C ILE A 141 4.35 0.95 16.58
N ALA A 142 3.91 2.04 15.98
CA ALA A 142 4.45 2.56 14.74
C ALA A 142 4.71 4.06 14.83
N TRP A 143 5.51 4.55 13.90
CA TRP A 143 5.82 5.97 13.74
C TRP A 143 5.04 6.56 12.57
N ASP A 144 4.29 7.62 12.83
CA ASP A 144 3.63 8.41 11.80
C ASP A 144 4.63 9.40 11.19
N VAL A 145 4.93 9.25 9.89
CA VAL A 145 5.95 10.06 9.21
C VAL A 145 5.48 11.50 9.02
N ALA A 146 4.21 11.70 8.71
CA ALA A 146 3.68 13.06 8.51
C ALA A 146 3.53 13.79 9.85
N GLU A 147 3.06 13.07 10.88
CA GLU A 147 2.78 13.66 12.19
C GLU A 147 3.98 13.67 13.14
N GLN A 148 5.08 13.01 12.77
CA GLN A 148 6.32 12.95 13.55
C GLN A 148 6.06 12.51 15.01
N ARG A 149 5.19 11.51 15.19
CA ARG A 149 4.83 10.95 16.49
C ARG A 149 4.61 9.45 16.41
N PHE A 150 4.84 8.76 17.52
CA PHE A 150 4.44 7.37 17.67
C PHE A 150 2.94 7.26 17.90
N PHE A 151 2.39 6.12 17.52
CA PHE A 151 1.00 5.77 17.76
C PHE A 151 0.88 4.25 17.93
N HIS A 152 -0.18 3.83 18.63
CA HIS A 152 -0.53 2.41 18.76
C HIS A 152 -1.27 1.92 17.51
N MET A 153 -0.96 0.72 17.02
CA MET A 153 -1.46 0.18 15.74
C MET A 153 -2.99 0.04 15.66
N ASN A 154 -3.71 0.05 16.79
CA ASN A 154 -5.18 0.10 16.81
C ASN A 154 -5.74 1.39 16.17
N ALA A 155 -4.90 2.42 15.98
CA ALA A 155 -5.25 3.61 15.19
C ALA A 155 -4.90 3.50 13.69
N ALA A 156 -4.43 2.35 13.23
CA ALA A 156 -4.20 2.04 11.81
C ALA A 156 -5.21 1.05 11.23
N PHE A 157 -5.72 0.13 12.02
CA PHE A 157 -6.70 -0.87 11.58
C PHE A 157 -8.11 -0.51 12.04
N LEU A 158 -9.12 -1.12 11.41
CA LEU A 158 -10.52 -0.90 11.79
C LEU A 158 -10.89 -1.87 12.90
N THR A 159 -10.41 -1.56 14.09
CA THR A 159 -10.74 -2.26 15.33
C THR A 159 -11.35 -1.27 16.30
N ALA A 160 -12.45 -1.65 16.94
CA ALA A 160 -13.10 -0.82 17.94
C ALA A 160 -12.24 -0.75 19.22
N ASP A 161 -12.45 0.28 20.03
CA ASP A 161 -11.87 0.35 21.36
C ASP A 161 -12.22 -0.91 22.17
N PRO A 162 -11.25 -1.51 22.87
CA PRO A 162 -11.50 -2.67 23.71
C PRO A 162 -12.26 -2.30 24.98
N GLU A 163 -12.85 -3.30 25.63
CA GLU A 163 -13.34 -3.18 27.00
C GLU A 163 -12.19 -2.76 27.95
N GLY A 164 -12.49 -1.97 28.98
CA GLY A 164 -11.48 -1.49 29.93
C GLY A 164 -10.77 -0.18 29.55
N LEU A 165 -10.85 0.26 28.28
CA LEU A 165 -10.17 1.49 27.84
C LEU A 165 -10.68 2.72 28.61
N GLU A 166 -11.98 2.80 28.89
CA GLU A 166 -12.58 3.93 29.62
C GLU A 166 -12.18 3.93 31.10
N GLU A 167 -11.92 2.75 31.67
CA GLU A 167 -11.37 2.57 33.01
C GLU A 167 -9.86 2.85 33.07
N GLY A 168 -9.21 3.06 31.92
CA GLY A 168 -7.79 3.37 31.80
C GLY A 168 -6.88 2.15 31.70
N GLU A 169 -7.43 0.93 31.70
CA GLU A 169 -6.66 -0.32 31.67
C GLU A 169 -7.27 -1.35 30.72
N ILE A 170 -6.51 -1.76 29.70
CA ILE A 170 -6.94 -2.79 28.75
C ILE A 170 -6.25 -4.13 29.01
N ALA A 171 -6.76 -5.21 28.42
CA ALA A 171 -6.07 -6.49 28.43
C ALA A 171 -4.75 -6.43 27.63
N LEU A 172 -3.75 -7.23 28.00
CA LEU A 172 -2.47 -7.25 27.28
C LEU A 172 -2.65 -7.76 25.83
N GLU A 173 -3.61 -8.64 25.63
CA GLU A 173 -4.01 -9.17 24.32
C GLU A 173 -4.54 -8.05 23.41
N ASP A 174 -5.29 -7.08 23.94
CA ASP A 174 -5.79 -5.93 23.18
C ASP A 174 -4.70 -4.94 22.83
N HIS A 175 -3.71 -4.78 23.71
CA HIS A 175 -2.47 -4.04 23.40
C HIS A 175 -1.66 -4.76 22.32
N ARG A 176 -1.61 -6.10 22.35
CA ARG A 176 -0.86 -6.91 21.37
C ARG A 176 -1.68 -7.33 20.15
N ARG A 177 -2.90 -6.83 19.96
CA ARG A 177 -3.85 -7.30 18.93
C ARG A 177 -3.27 -7.27 17.52
N HIS A 178 -2.41 -6.30 17.22
CA HIS A 178 -1.74 -6.18 15.93
C HIS A 178 -0.27 -6.61 15.98
N VAL A 179 0.14 -7.45 16.91
CA VAL A 179 1.42 -8.14 16.80
C VAL A 179 1.26 -9.26 15.76
N THR A 180 2.12 -9.26 14.75
CA THR A 180 2.08 -10.28 13.68
C THR A 180 3.48 -10.80 13.38
N ARG A 181 3.57 -12.06 12.96
CA ARG A 181 4.83 -12.67 12.56
C ARG A 181 5.17 -12.25 11.13
N TRP A 182 6.37 -11.73 10.94
CA TRP A 182 6.80 -11.20 9.65
C TRP A 182 7.08 -12.31 8.64
N ASN A 183 7.60 -13.47 9.10
CA ASN A 183 8.11 -14.57 8.27
C ASN A 183 7.06 -15.20 7.34
N ASP A 184 5.77 -15.13 7.67
CA ASP A 184 4.69 -15.73 6.88
C ASP A 184 3.57 -14.75 6.54
N ASN A 185 3.66 -13.49 6.97
CA ASN A 185 2.72 -12.44 6.64
C ASN A 185 3.36 -11.36 5.75
N CYS A 186 4.37 -10.67 6.27
CA CYS A 186 4.95 -9.51 5.62
C CYS A 186 6.03 -9.84 4.57
N VAL A 187 6.70 -11.00 4.70
CA VAL A 187 7.91 -11.31 3.91
C VAL A 187 7.65 -11.34 2.41
N PHE A 188 6.46 -11.82 2.01
CA PHE A 188 6.11 -12.07 0.61
C PHE A 188 5.98 -10.81 -0.25
N CYS A 189 5.48 -9.73 0.34
CA CYS A 189 5.13 -8.51 -0.39
C CYS A 189 6.12 -7.36 -0.21
N HIS A 190 7.11 -7.50 0.68
CA HIS A 190 8.00 -6.40 1.08
C HIS A 190 9.49 -6.68 0.82
N ASN A 191 9.83 -7.72 0.04
CA ASN A 191 11.21 -8.13 -0.25
C ASN A 191 11.34 -8.72 -1.67
N VAL A 192 12.58 -8.98 -2.09
CA VAL A 192 12.89 -9.71 -3.33
C VAL A 192 13.05 -11.20 -3.03
N ALA A 193 12.39 -12.05 -3.83
CA ALA A 193 12.48 -13.52 -3.78
C ALA A 193 12.44 -14.10 -2.36
N PRO A 194 11.32 -13.89 -1.64
CA PRO A 194 11.19 -14.33 -0.26
C PRO A 194 11.00 -15.84 -0.15
N ASP A 195 11.77 -16.45 0.74
CA ASP A 195 11.62 -17.85 1.17
C ASP A 195 11.48 -17.90 2.69
N PRO A 196 10.29 -18.17 3.24
CA PRO A 196 10.12 -18.33 4.69
C PRO A 196 10.93 -19.49 5.26
N GLY A 197 11.18 -20.57 4.50
CA GLY A 197 11.92 -21.74 4.94
C GLY A 197 11.31 -22.41 6.17
N LEU A 198 9.99 -22.57 6.21
CA LEU A 198 9.29 -23.20 7.33
C LEU A 198 9.50 -24.71 7.32
N ASP A 199 10.23 -25.23 8.31
CA ASP A 199 10.39 -26.66 8.49
C ASP A 199 9.05 -27.28 8.97
N PRO A 200 8.49 -28.25 8.22
CA PRO A 200 7.15 -28.77 8.50
C PRO A 200 7.06 -29.57 9.80
N ILE A 201 8.18 -30.06 10.33
CA ILE A 201 8.23 -30.91 11.53
C ILE A 201 8.48 -30.06 12.77
N THR A 202 9.53 -29.23 12.75
CA THR A 202 9.98 -28.41 13.87
C THR A 202 9.23 -27.09 13.97
N ARG A 203 8.52 -26.68 12.90
CA ARG A 203 7.83 -25.39 12.77
C ARG A 203 8.75 -24.18 12.96
N ARG A 204 10.04 -24.37 12.67
CA ARG A 204 11.08 -23.34 12.72
C ARG A 204 11.25 -22.69 11.35
N PHE A 205 11.60 -21.41 11.35
CA PHE A 205 11.84 -20.64 10.14
C PHE A 205 13.34 -20.53 9.86
N THR A 206 13.73 -20.68 8.59
CA THR A 206 15.06 -20.31 8.09
C THR A 206 14.94 -19.17 7.08
N THR A 207 14.10 -18.18 7.38
CA THR A 207 13.65 -17.20 6.39
C THR A 207 14.79 -16.41 5.76
N GLU A 208 14.83 -16.45 4.43
CA GLU A 208 15.79 -15.76 3.58
C GLU A 208 15.06 -14.89 2.53
N VAL A 209 15.75 -13.83 2.11
CA VAL A 209 15.31 -12.97 1.00
C VAL A 209 16.55 -12.60 0.20
N ALA A 210 16.41 -12.45 -1.11
CA ALA A 210 17.53 -12.04 -1.96
C ALA A 210 17.98 -10.59 -1.68
N GLU A 211 17.01 -9.71 -1.41
CA GLU A 211 17.25 -8.30 -1.07
C GLU A 211 16.09 -7.79 -0.20
N LEU A 212 16.41 -6.96 0.81
CA LEU A 212 15.39 -6.30 1.64
C LEU A 212 14.76 -5.12 0.89
N GLY A 213 13.43 -5.01 0.99
CA GLY A 213 12.66 -4.04 0.22
C GLY A 213 12.38 -4.53 -1.20
N ILE A 214 11.60 -3.74 -1.94
CA ILE A 214 11.29 -4.08 -3.32
C ILE A 214 12.41 -3.56 -4.22
N GLY A 215 13.31 -4.48 -4.56
CA GLY A 215 14.45 -4.29 -5.45
C GLY A 215 14.12 -4.45 -6.93
N CYS A 216 15.13 -4.23 -7.78
CA CYS A 216 15.01 -4.32 -9.24
C CYS A 216 14.46 -5.69 -9.68
N GLU A 217 14.99 -6.76 -9.09
CA GLU A 217 14.69 -8.13 -9.48
C GLU A 217 13.31 -8.62 -9.01
N ALA A 218 12.62 -7.89 -8.12
CA ALA A 218 11.21 -8.16 -7.81
C ALA A 218 10.28 -7.93 -9.02
N CYS A 219 10.66 -7.02 -9.93
CA CYS A 219 9.90 -6.73 -11.15
C CYS A 219 10.57 -7.25 -12.43
N HIS A 220 11.90 -7.44 -12.39
CA HIS A 220 12.70 -7.84 -13.55
C HIS A 220 13.15 -9.31 -13.53
N GLY A 221 12.90 -10.02 -12.43
CA GLY A 221 13.36 -11.39 -12.23
C GLY A 221 14.86 -11.49 -11.92
N PRO A 222 15.38 -12.70 -11.69
CA PRO A 222 16.78 -12.93 -11.33
C PRO A 222 17.73 -12.50 -12.46
N GLY A 223 18.71 -11.66 -12.12
CA GLY A 223 19.57 -10.96 -13.07
C GLY A 223 20.98 -11.56 -13.25
N SER A 224 21.32 -12.67 -12.60
CA SER A 224 22.67 -13.26 -12.66
C SER A 224 23.15 -13.56 -14.09
N GLU A 225 22.34 -14.25 -14.89
CA GLU A 225 22.67 -14.56 -16.28
C GLU A 225 22.76 -13.29 -17.14
N HIS A 226 21.85 -12.33 -16.91
CA HIS A 226 21.84 -11.04 -17.59
C HIS A 226 23.13 -10.24 -17.34
N VAL A 227 23.54 -10.12 -16.07
CA VAL A 227 24.78 -9.44 -15.70
C VAL A 227 25.99 -10.16 -16.30
N ALA A 228 26.05 -11.49 -16.20
CA ALA A 228 27.18 -12.27 -16.72
C ALA A 228 27.37 -12.08 -18.23
N ARG A 229 26.29 -12.13 -19.02
CA ARG A 229 26.34 -12.01 -20.47
C ARG A 229 26.55 -10.58 -20.96
N ASN A 230 25.93 -9.60 -20.29
CA ASN A 230 26.07 -8.19 -20.68
C ASN A 230 27.36 -7.53 -20.19
N ARG A 231 28.23 -8.27 -19.48
CA ARG A 231 29.65 -7.87 -19.33
C ARG A 231 30.36 -7.77 -20.68
N ASP A 232 29.93 -8.52 -21.69
CA ASP A 232 30.44 -8.40 -23.06
C ASP A 232 29.92 -7.10 -23.73
N PRO A 233 30.80 -6.14 -24.05
CA PRO A 233 30.39 -4.92 -24.75
C PRO A 233 29.84 -5.16 -26.15
N LEU A 234 30.29 -6.22 -26.85
CA LEU A 234 29.81 -6.55 -28.18
C LEU A 234 28.36 -6.99 -28.13
N ARG A 235 28.01 -7.88 -27.18
CA ARG A 235 26.62 -8.29 -26.94
C ARG A 235 25.73 -7.08 -26.69
N ARG A 236 26.15 -6.17 -25.81
CA ARG A 236 25.40 -4.93 -25.51
C ARG A 236 25.21 -4.04 -26.73
N TYR A 237 26.24 -3.88 -27.56
CA TYR A 237 26.17 -3.04 -28.76
C TYR A 237 25.21 -3.63 -29.81
N VAL A 238 25.28 -4.94 -30.04
CA VAL A 238 24.35 -5.65 -30.95
C VAL A 238 22.93 -5.58 -30.42
N LEU A 239 22.72 -5.84 -29.12
CA LEU A 239 21.41 -5.73 -28.47
C LEU A 239 20.83 -4.31 -28.61
N HIS A 240 21.63 -3.27 -28.36
CA HIS A 240 21.19 -1.87 -28.49
C HIS A 240 20.84 -1.49 -29.93
N GLY A 241 21.51 -2.08 -30.92
CA GLY A 241 21.21 -1.89 -32.34
C GLY A 241 20.11 -2.80 -32.89
N SER A 242 19.49 -3.63 -32.04
CA SER A 242 18.42 -4.56 -32.41
C SER A 242 17.12 -4.24 -31.68
N ASP A 243 15.98 -4.60 -32.26
CA ASP A 243 14.68 -4.50 -31.58
C ASP A 243 14.37 -5.74 -30.71
N GLU A 244 15.26 -6.73 -30.71
CA GLU A 244 15.09 -8.00 -30.00
C GLU A 244 15.07 -7.81 -28.46
N PRO A 245 14.28 -8.60 -27.74
CA PRO A 245 14.36 -8.68 -26.29
C PRO A 245 15.68 -9.30 -25.83
N ASP A 246 16.16 -8.87 -24.67
CA ASP A 246 17.17 -9.67 -23.97
C ASP A 246 16.45 -10.80 -23.24
N PRO A 247 16.61 -12.07 -23.64
CA PRO A 247 15.86 -13.17 -23.04
C PRO A 247 16.35 -13.50 -21.63
N THR A 248 17.43 -12.87 -21.15
CA THR A 248 18.06 -13.16 -19.86
C THR A 248 17.49 -12.37 -18.69
N ILE A 249 16.57 -11.43 -18.96
CA ILE A 249 15.90 -10.62 -17.94
C ILE A 249 14.52 -10.19 -18.40
N VAL A 250 13.59 -10.01 -17.47
CA VAL A 250 12.24 -9.54 -17.82
C VAL A 250 12.26 -8.05 -18.05
N SER A 251 11.62 -7.62 -19.13
CA SER A 251 11.32 -6.23 -19.41
C SER A 251 9.82 -6.01 -19.30
N PRO A 252 9.29 -5.44 -18.19
CA PRO A 252 7.85 -5.23 -18.00
C PRO A 252 7.16 -4.51 -19.16
N ALA A 253 7.85 -3.57 -19.81
CA ALA A 253 7.33 -2.85 -20.97
C ALA A 253 7.08 -3.73 -22.22
N ARG A 254 7.69 -4.92 -22.29
CA ARG A 254 7.56 -5.88 -23.38
C ARG A 254 6.60 -7.03 -23.06
N LEU A 255 6.14 -7.13 -21.81
CA LEU A 255 5.10 -8.10 -21.43
C LEU A 255 3.76 -7.70 -22.04
N ASP A 256 2.92 -8.68 -22.34
CA ASP A 256 1.51 -8.43 -22.63
C ASP A 256 0.79 -7.82 -21.41
N PRO A 257 -0.38 -7.18 -21.60
CA PRO A 257 -1.06 -6.49 -20.52
C PRO A 257 -1.36 -7.36 -19.28
N ALA A 258 -1.72 -8.63 -19.45
CA ALA A 258 -2.06 -9.52 -18.34
C ALA A 258 -0.82 -9.80 -17.48
N ARG A 259 0.29 -10.25 -18.10
CA ARG A 259 1.53 -10.50 -17.34
C ARG A 259 2.12 -9.24 -16.72
N ARG A 260 1.92 -8.08 -17.34
CA ARG A 260 2.35 -6.81 -16.75
C ARG A 260 1.51 -6.42 -15.52
N ALA A 261 0.21 -6.71 -15.53
CA ALA A 261 -0.65 -6.47 -14.37
C ALA A 261 -0.29 -7.43 -13.22
N ASP A 262 0.01 -8.69 -13.53
CA ASP A 262 0.41 -9.71 -12.55
C ASP A 262 1.65 -9.33 -11.72
N LEU A 263 2.63 -8.69 -12.35
CA LEU A 263 3.82 -8.18 -11.63
C LEU A 263 3.45 -7.31 -10.43
N CYS A 264 2.42 -6.48 -10.60
CA CYS A 264 1.92 -5.59 -9.56
C CYS A 264 0.97 -6.35 -8.63
N GLY A 265 0.11 -7.20 -9.20
CA GLY A 265 -0.89 -8.01 -8.50
C GLY A 265 -0.30 -8.98 -7.49
N ARG A 266 0.94 -9.43 -7.66
CA ARG A 266 1.66 -10.25 -6.67
C ARG A 266 1.69 -9.63 -5.27
N CYS A 267 1.77 -8.30 -5.19
CA CYS A 267 1.88 -7.56 -3.92
C CYS A 267 0.68 -6.63 -3.66
N HIS A 268 0.17 -5.97 -4.70
CA HIS A 268 -1.00 -5.09 -4.65
C HIS A 268 -2.32 -5.82 -4.94
N GLY A 269 -2.33 -7.13 -4.70
CA GLY A 269 -3.50 -7.98 -4.80
C GLY A 269 -3.43 -9.12 -3.79
N GLN A 270 -4.19 -8.99 -2.70
CA GLN A 270 -4.35 -10.06 -1.72
C GLN A 270 -4.77 -11.37 -2.40
N ARG A 271 -4.12 -12.47 -2.06
CA ARG A 271 -4.17 -13.72 -2.82
C ARG A 271 -4.07 -14.93 -1.91
N ILE A 272 -4.51 -16.07 -2.43
CA ILE A 272 -4.44 -17.38 -1.78
C ILE A 272 -3.83 -18.39 -2.75
N THR A 273 -3.16 -19.39 -2.21
CA THR A 273 -2.64 -20.53 -2.97
C THR A 273 -3.30 -21.82 -2.49
N ASP A 274 -3.37 -22.82 -3.36
CA ASP A 274 -3.92 -24.13 -3.03
C ASP A 274 -2.96 -24.95 -2.14
N ASP A 275 -1.66 -24.64 -2.15
CA ASP A 275 -0.63 -25.34 -1.37
C ASP A 275 0.16 -24.35 -0.48
N VAL A 276 -0.46 -23.97 0.64
CA VAL A 276 0.11 -23.04 1.62
C VAL A 276 1.37 -23.62 2.26
N ASP A 277 1.40 -24.93 2.51
CA ASP A 277 2.56 -25.59 3.13
C ASP A 277 3.79 -25.52 2.22
N ALA A 278 3.65 -25.79 0.93
CA ALA A 278 4.75 -25.63 -0.03
C ALA A 278 5.22 -24.16 -0.11
N PHE A 279 4.30 -23.21 -0.13
CA PHE A 279 4.63 -21.77 -0.15
C PHE A 279 5.41 -21.33 1.11
N LEU A 280 5.05 -21.85 2.28
CA LEU A 280 5.76 -21.56 3.52
C LEU A 280 7.10 -22.30 3.62
N ALA A 281 7.20 -23.50 3.05
CA ALA A 281 8.44 -24.29 3.09
C ALA A 281 9.49 -23.84 2.07
N HIS A 282 9.06 -23.32 0.91
CA HIS A 282 9.94 -23.07 -0.25
C HIS A 282 9.80 -21.67 -0.88
N GLY A 283 8.93 -20.83 -0.33
CA GLY A 283 8.67 -19.50 -0.85
C GLY A 283 7.70 -19.46 -2.03
N ASP A 284 7.50 -18.25 -2.53
CA ASP A 284 6.62 -17.98 -3.68
C ASP A 284 7.38 -18.21 -4.99
N PRO A 285 7.04 -19.25 -5.78
CA PRO A 285 7.79 -19.65 -6.97
C PRO A 285 7.63 -18.68 -8.14
N PHE A 286 6.74 -17.68 -8.05
CA PHE A 286 6.51 -16.73 -9.13
C PHE A 286 7.79 -15.98 -9.54
N VAL A 287 8.13 -16.07 -10.81
CA VAL A 287 9.14 -15.24 -11.48
C VAL A 287 8.42 -14.21 -12.36
N PRO A 288 8.85 -12.93 -12.35
CA PRO A 288 8.32 -11.91 -13.25
C PRO A 288 8.17 -12.41 -14.70
N GLY A 289 7.00 -12.19 -15.30
CA GLY A 289 6.67 -12.67 -16.64
C GLY A 289 5.84 -13.96 -16.66
N ASP A 290 5.80 -14.71 -15.56
CA ASP A 290 4.92 -15.86 -15.40
C ASP A 290 3.45 -15.47 -15.40
N ASP A 291 2.61 -16.50 -15.54
CA ASP A 291 1.19 -16.39 -15.24
C ASP A 291 0.94 -16.53 -13.73
N LEU A 292 0.58 -15.44 -13.06
CA LEU A 292 0.36 -15.43 -11.60
C LEU A 292 -0.73 -16.42 -11.17
N ALA A 293 -1.73 -16.67 -12.03
CA ALA A 293 -2.83 -17.59 -11.75
C ALA A 293 -2.38 -19.06 -11.64
N LEU A 294 -1.17 -19.40 -12.09
CA LEU A 294 -0.60 -20.73 -11.91
C LEU A 294 -0.14 -21.01 -10.47
N TYR A 295 0.10 -19.97 -9.68
CA TYR A 295 0.66 -20.09 -8.33
C TYR A 295 -0.30 -19.62 -7.23
N SER A 296 -1.15 -18.64 -7.56
CA SER A 296 -2.10 -18.09 -6.60
C SER A 296 -3.29 -17.43 -7.29
N SER A 297 -4.43 -17.43 -6.61
CA SER A 297 -5.65 -16.77 -7.05
C SER A 297 -5.93 -15.53 -6.20
N PRO A 298 -6.46 -14.44 -6.78
CA PRO A 298 -6.88 -13.28 -6.00
C PRO A 298 -7.98 -13.65 -5.01
N LEU A 299 -7.92 -13.04 -3.82
CA LEU A 299 -9.01 -13.09 -2.85
C LEU A 299 -10.12 -12.14 -3.30
N TRP A 300 -11.36 -12.62 -3.28
CA TRP A 300 -12.60 -11.94 -3.65
C TRP A 300 -13.60 -11.94 -2.47
N HIS A 301 -14.68 -11.17 -2.61
CA HIS A 301 -15.74 -11.07 -1.61
C HIS A 301 -16.30 -12.44 -1.20
N ASP A 302 -16.49 -13.32 -2.17
CA ASP A 302 -17.09 -14.65 -2.07
C ASP A 302 -16.05 -15.78 -2.01
N THR A 303 -14.77 -15.47 -1.83
CA THR A 303 -13.75 -16.52 -1.67
C THR A 303 -14.02 -17.32 -0.40
N VAL A 304 -14.06 -18.64 -0.57
CA VAL A 304 -14.25 -19.61 0.51
C VAL A 304 -12.90 -20.27 0.80
N LEU A 305 -12.45 -20.25 2.05
CA LEU A 305 -11.22 -20.94 2.45
C LEU A 305 -11.35 -22.46 2.23
N SER A 306 -10.25 -23.18 1.98
CA SER A 306 -10.25 -24.63 1.78
C SER A 306 -10.45 -25.43 3.08
N GLU A 307 -10.01 -24.87 4.21
CA GLU A 307 -10.03 -25.50 5.54
C GLU A 307 -10.96 -24.76 6.52
N GLY A 308 -11.46 -25.48 7.55
CA GLY A 308 -12.43 -24.98 8.54
C GLY A 308 -13.86 -25.52 8.33
N THR A 309 -14.78 -25.19 9.23
CA THR A 309 -16.22 -25.45 9.02
C THR A 309 -16.80 -24.48 8.00
N LEU A 310 -17.93 -24.82 7.36
CA LEU A 310 -18.56 -23.93 6.36
C LEU A 310 -18.86 -22.54 6.93
N ALA A 311 -19.32 -22.49 8.18
CA ALA A 311 -19.59 -21.23 8.89
C ALA A 311 -18.32 -20.40 9.17
N GLU A 312 -17.16 -21.05 9.31
CA GLU A 312 -15.86 -20.39 9.48
C GLU A 312 -15.20 -20.02 8.15
N ARG A 313 -15.69 -20.57 7.03
CA ARG A 313 -15.10 -20.45 5.69
C ARG A 313 -15.80 -19.45 4.79
N GLU A 314 -17.12 -19.33 4.89
CA GLU A 314 -17.92 -18.41 4.07
C GLU A 314 -17.85 -16.97 4.61
N GLY A 315 -17.73 -16.00 3.69
CA GLY A 315 -17.81 -14.58 4.05
C GLY A 315 -16.60 -14.02 4.80
N VAL A 316 -15.53 -14.80 5.01
CA VAL A 316 -14.30 -14.38 5.71
C VAL A 316 -13.69 -13.11 5.09
N PHE A 317 -13.82 -12.96 3.76
CA PHE A 317 -13.30 -11.82 3.03
C PHE A 317 -14.35 -10.75 2.72
N ALA A 318 -15.64 -11.01 2.97
CA ALA A 318 -16.74 -10.12 2.57
C ALA A 318 -16.56 -8.70 3.10
N ALA A 319 -16.13 -8.56 4.37
CA ALA A 319 -15.88 -7.25 4.98
C ALA A 319 -14.78 -6.42 4.30
N ARG A 320 -13.93 -7.03 3.45
CA ARG A 320 -12.87 -6.36 2.69
C ARG A 320 -13.37 -5.73 1.37
N PHE A 321 -14.64 -5.93 1.05
CA PHE A 321 -15.30 -5.42 -0.16
C PHE A 321 -16.60 -4.69 0.19
N TRP A 322 -17.04 -3.83 -0.73
CA TRP A 322 -18.42 -3.33 -0.76
C TRP A 322 -19.37 -4.45 -1.21
N GLY A 323 -20.68 -4.28 -1.01
CA GLY A 323 -21.68 -5.30 -1.35
C GLY A 323 -21.75 -5.66 -2.85
N ASP A 324 -21.23 -4.80 -3.72
CA ASP A 324 -21.10 -5.03 -5.17
C ASP A 324 -19.77 -5.69 -5.57
N GLY A 325 -19.00 -6.18 -4.59
CA GLY A 325 -17.70 -6.80 -4.76
C GLY A 325 -16.56 -5.82 -5.06
N THR A 326 -16.78 -4.51 -5.02
CA THR A 326 -15.68 -3.52 -5.18
C THR A 326 -14.76 -3.57 -3.96
N PRO A 327 -13.42 -3.64 -4.13
CA PRO A 327 -12.51 -3.55 -3.00
C PRO A 327 -12.67 -2.24 -2.23
N ARG A 328 -12.63 -2.34 -0.90
CA ARG A 328 -12.72 -1.17 -0.01
C ARG A 328 -11.54 -1.03 0.93
N LEU A 329 -10.52 -1.88 0.78
CA LEU A 329 -9.27 -1.84 1.51
C LEU A 329 -8.07 -1.79 0.57
N THR A 330 -6.96 -1.18 1.01
CA THR A 330 -5.69 -1.19 0.25
C THR A 330 -5.12 -2.61 0.13
N ALA A 331 -4.18 -2.81 -0.80
CA ALA A 331 -3.64 -4.12 -1.20
C ALA A 331 -4.65 -4.99 -1.99
N TYR A 332 -5.70 -4.37 -2.51
CA TYR A 332 -6.67 -4.97 -3.44
C TYR A 332 -6.77 -4.15 -4.74
N GLU A 333 -5.76 -3.33 -5.05
CA GLU A 333 -5.77 -2.48 -6.24
C GLU A 333 -5.81 -3.32 -7.53
N TYR A 334 -5.17 -4.50 -7.53
CA TYR A 334 -5.22 -5.45 -8.65
C TYR A 334 -6.63 -5.98 -8.89
N GLN A 335 -7.37 -6.37 -7.84
CA GLN A 335 -8.77 -6.79 -7.95
C GLN A 335 -9.64 -5.67 -8.53
N GLY A 336 -9.44 -4.43 -8.07
CA GLY A 336 -10.14 -3.27 -8.63
C GLY A 336 -9.83 -3.10 -10.12
N LEU A 337 -8.56 -3.22 -10.51
CA LEU A 337 -8.15 -3.17 -11.91
C LEU A 337 -8.85 -4.27 -12.73
N LEU A 338 -8.84 -5.52 -12.26
CA LEU A 338 -9.47 -6.66 -12.94
C LEU A 338 -11.00 -6.48 -13.14
N GLN A 339 -11.67 -5.72 -12.27
CA GLN A 339 -13.09 -5.38 -12.40
C GLN A 339 -13.35 -4.20 -13.36
N SER A 340 -12.31 -3.52 -13.83
CA SER A 340 -12.43 -2.36 -14.71
C SER A 340 -12.51 -2.81 -16.16
N ARG A 341 -13.54 -2.35 -16.90
CA ARG A 341 -13.70 -2.69 -18.32
C ARG A 341 -12.49 -2.32 -19.18
N CYS A 342 -11.83 -1.20 -18.86
CA CYS A 342 -10.62 -0.77 -19.55
C CYS A 342 -9.43 -1.74 -19.40
N ALA A 343 -9.43 -2.61 -18.38
CA ALA A 343 -8.47 -3.68 -18.20
C ALA A 343 -9.01 -5.03 -18.72
N SER A 344 -10.25 -5.39 -18.37
CA SER A 344 -10.84 -6.70 -18.74
C SER A 344 -11.19 -6.82 -20.22
N GLU A 345 -11.55 -5.71 -20.87
CA GLU A 345 -11.91 -5.63 -22.30
C GLU A 345 -10.88 -4.80 -23.10
N GLY A 346 -9.84 -4.28 -22.44
CA GLY A 346 -8.84 -3.40 -23.03
C GLY A 346 -7.41 -3.82 -22.72
N ALA A 347 -6.48 -2.85 -22.74
CA ALA A 347 -5.06 -3.08 -22.50
C ALA A 347 -4.53 -2.25 -21.31
N LEU A 348 -5.42 -1.69 -20.48
CA LEU A 348 -5.02 -0.90 -19.33
C LEU A 348 -4.29 -1.78 -18.31
N THR A 349 -3.14 -1.28 -17.83
CA THR A 349 -2.37 -1.91 -16.76
C THR A 349 -1.94 -0.83 -15.77
N CYS A 350 -1.43 -1.24 -14.60
CA CYS A 350 -0.90 -0.34 -13.58
C CYS A 350 0.11 0.66 -14.18
N THR A 351 0.98 0.18 -15.08
CA THR A 351 2.06 0.98 -15.69
C THR A 351 1.59 2.05 -16.69
N ALA A 352 0.30 2.06 -17.06
CA ALA A 352 -0.29 3.15 -17.84
C ALA A 352 -0.36 4.44 -17.02
N CYS A 353 -0.62 4.33 -15.71
CA CYS A 353 -0.70 5.46 -14.78
C CYS A 353 0.57 5.59 -13.93
N HIS A 354 1.22 4.47 -13.60
CA HIS A 354 2.38 4.42 -12.73
C HIS A 354 3.70 4.27 -13.50
N GLY A 355 4.70 5.09 -13.13
CA GLY A 355 6.07 5.04 -13.64
C GLY A 355 7.03 4.53 -12.57
N MET A 356 7.71 3.41 -12.83
CA MET A 356 8.61 2.78 -11.84
C MET A 356 9.99 3.46 -11.78
N HIS A 357 10.38 4.16 -12.85
CA HIS A 357 11.68 4.82 -12.98
C HIS A 357 11.55 6.29 -13.41
N GLU A 358 10.38 6.87 -13.18
CA GLU A 358 10.06 8.26 -13.50
C GLU A 358 8.91 8.76 -12.62
N GLY A 359 8.56 10.03 -12.76
CA GLY A 359 7.40 10.59 -12.07
C GLY A 359 7.62 10.83 -10.57
N ASP A 360 6.51 10.92 -9.84
CA ASP A 360 6.47 11.23 -8.40
C ASP A 360 6.81 9.98 -7.56
N PRO A 361 7.87 9.98 -6.74
CA PRO A 361 8.23 8.82 -5.92
C PRO A 361 7.19 8.43 -4.84
N ARG A 362 6.25 9.32 -4.46
CA ARG A 362 5.26 9.04 -3.40
C ARG A 362 4.19 8.04 -3.81
N GLY A 363 3.68 8.18 -5.03
CA GLY A 363 2.69 7.26 -5.62
C GLY A 363 3.20 6.55 -6.87
N GLN A 364 4.45 6.80 -7.27
CA GLN A 364 5.02 6.38 -8.55
C GLN A 364 4.10 6.73 -9.72
N LEU A 365 3.42 7.88 -9.65
CA LEU A 365 2.54 8.36 -10.71
C LEU A 365 3.38 9.03 -11.79
N ARG A 366 3.09 8.70 -13.06
CA ARG A 366 3.65 9.43 -14.20
C ARG A 366 3.18 10.89 -14.16
N ALA A 367 3.94 11.77 -14.79
CA ALA A 367 3.55 13.16 -14.92
C ALA A 367 2.42 13.29 -15.94
N PHE A 368 1.24 13.72 -15.47
CA PHE A 368 0.08 14.00 -16.32
C PHE A 368 -0.34 15.47 -16.16
N GLU A 369 -0.55 16.15 -17.29
CA GLU A 369 -1.21 17.45 -17.31
C GLU A 369 -2.71 17.24 -17.46
N GLY A 370 -3.53 17.80 -16.57
CA GLY A 370 -4.98 17.60 -16.70
C GLY A 370 -5.33 16.11 -16.75
N ASP A 371 -6.44 15.76 -17.40
CA ASP A 371 -6.91 14.38 -17.56
C ASP A 371 -6.24 13.62 -18.71
N THR A 372 -5.03 14.00 -19.10
CA THR A 372 -4.28 13.33 -20.17
C THR A 372 -3.98 11.86 -19.88
N MET A 373 -3.99 11.43 -18.61
CA MET A 373 -3.94 10.00 -18.26
C MET A 373 -5.13 9.19 -18.83
N CYS A 374 -6.32 9.79 -18.89
CA CYS A 374 -7.55 9.16 -19.38
C CYS A 374 -7.74 9.49 -20.87
N ALA A 375 -7.68 10.78 -21.20
CA ALA A 375 -8.00 11.30 -22.52
C ALA A 375 -6.84 11.17 -23.53
N GLY A 376 -5.60 11.01 -23.07
CA GLY A 376 -4.44 10.96 -23.96
C GLY A 376 -4.30 9.64 -24.73
N ALA A 377 -4.80 8.55 -24.17
CA ALA A 377 -4.64 7.21 -24.75
C ALA A 377 -5.96 6.52 -25.14
N CYS A 378 -7.03 6.71 -24.36
CA CYS A 378 -8.25 5.89 -24.51
C CYS A 378 -9.54 6.70 -24.71
N HIS A 379 -9.62 7.92 -24.17
CA HIS A 379 -10.78 8.80 -24.27
C HIS A 379 -10.47 10.09 -25.06
N ALA A 380 -9.90 9.95 -26.25
CA ALA A 380 -9.38 11.07 -27.04
C ALA A 380 -10.48 12.08 -27.43
N GLU A 381 -11.72 11.62 -27.59
CA GLU A 381 -12.90 12.45 -27.82
C GLU A 381 -13.23 13.40 -26.64
N LEU A 382 -12.74 13.07 -25.45
CA LEU A 382 -12.86 13.88 -24.23
C LEU A 382 -11.59 14.70 -23.94
N ALA A 383 -10.60 14.73 -24.84
CA ALA A 383 -9.40 15.53 -24.66
C ALA A 383 -9.68 17.04 -24.78
N ASP A 384 -10.74 17.42 -25.51
CA ASP A 384 -11.20 18.80 -25.57
C ASP A 384 -11.86 19.22 -24.24
N ARG A 385 -11.50 20.41 -23.74
CA ARG A 385 -12.01 20.91 -22.45
C ARG A 385 -13.51 21.15 -22.45
N SER A 386 -14.11 21.56 -23.58
CA SER A 386 -15.56 21.75 -23.65
C SER A 386 -16.28 20.41 -23.62
N ALA A 387 -15.78 19.42 -24.36
CA ALA A 387 -16.30 18.06 -24.34
C ALA A 387 -16.18 17.44 -22.94
N ALA A 388 -15.03 17.57 -22.29
CA ALA A 388 -14.81 17.10 -20.92
C ALA A 388 -15.77 17.74 -19.92
N ARG A 389 -15.99 19.07 -19.99
CA ARG A 389 -16.95 19.78 -19.13
C ARG A 389 -18.39 19.35 -19.37
N GLN A 390 -18.78 19.18 -20.63
CA GLN A 390 -20.12 18.72 -20.98
C GLN A 390 -20.35 17.29 -20.47
N HIS A 391 -19.34 16.42 -20.61
CA HIS A 391 -19.37 15.07 -20.08
C HIS A 391 -19.50 15.04 -18.55
N ALA A 392 -18.65 15.81 -17.86
CA ALA A 392 -18.61 15.83 -16.40
C ALA A 392 -19.82 16.55 -15.76
N GLY A 393 -20.47 17.46 -16.50
CA GLY A 393 -21.47 18.38 -15.94
C GLY A 393 -20.90 19.37 -14.92
N HIS A 394 -19.58 19.47 -14.81
CA HIS A 394 -18.86 20.28 -13.83
C HIS A 394 -17.69 21.01 -14.51
N ALA A 395 -17.39 22.23 -14.04
CA ALA A 395 -16.33 23.05 -14.63
C ALA A 395 -14.92 22.64 -14.19
N ASP A 396 -14.77 22.22 -12.92
CA ASP A 396 -13.50 22.03 -12.23
C ASP A 396 -13.46 20.68 -11.48
N VAL A 397 -13.56 19.58 -12.21
CA VAL A 397 -13.38 18.20 -11.69
C VAL A 397 -12.48 17.41 -12.61
N ARG A 398 -11.84 16.36 -12.08
CA ARG A 398 -11.00 15.43 -12.85
C ARG A 398 -11.77 14.14 -13.11
N CYS A 399 -11.47 13.44 -14.21
CA CYS A 399 -12.10 12.15 -14.53
C CYS A 399 -12.02 11.17 -13.35
N VAL A 400 -10.87 11.12 -12.69
CA VAL A 400 -10.62 10.25 -11.53
C VAL A 400 -11.43 10.61 -10.29
N ASP A 401 -11.94 11.83 -10.16
CA ASP A 401 -12.76 12.21 -8.99
C ASP A 401 -14.12 11.49 -9.01
N CYS A 402 -14.62 11.18 -10.21
CA CYS A 402 -15.84 10.42 -10.42
C CYS A 402 -15.56 8.93 -10.67
N HIS A 403 -14.65 8.62 -11.59
CA HIS A 403 -14.41 7.24 -12.06
C HIS A 403 -13.45 6.43 -11.17
N MET A 404 -12.72 7.08 -10.26
CA MET A 404 -11.82 6.44 -9.29
C MET A 404 -12.00 7.10 -7.91
N PRO A 405 -13.22 7.02 -7.33
CA PRO A 405 -13.55 7.76 -6.12
C PRO A 405 -12.72 7.27 -4.93
N ARG A 406 -12.50 8.15 -3.94
CA ARG A 406 -11.76 7.80 -2.72
C ARG A 406 -12.64 7.03 -1.75
N ILE A 407 -12.70 5.71 -1.94
CA ILE A 407 -13.58 4.78 -1.19
C ILE A 407 -12.82 3.56 -0.66
N VAL A 408 -11.49 3.61 -0.61
CA VAL A 408 -10.63 2.52 -0.19
C VAL A 408 -9.89 2.92 1.08
N TYR A 409 -10.21 2.31 2.22
CA TYR A 409 -9.52 2.59 3.47
C TYR A 409 -8.21 1.80 3.59
N GLY A 410 -7.16 2.43 4.10
CA GLY A 410 -5.96 1.71 4.48
C GLY A 410 -4.80 2.65 4.73
N VAL A 411 -3.79 2.17 5.45
CA VAL A 411 -2.57 2.95 5.74
C VAL A 411 -2.89 4.32 6.39
N ARG A 412 -3.89 4.35 7.28
CA ARG A 412 -4.41 5.56 7.99
C ARG A 412 -4.91 6.67 7.07
N ASP A 413 -5.39 6.31 5.88
CA ASP A 413 -5.91 7.24 4.88
C ASP A 413 -6.99 6.58 4.00
N VAL A 414 -7.60 7.37 3.12
CA VAL A 414 -8.58 6.92 2.14
C VAL A 414 -8.06 7.17 0.72
N HIS A 415 -7.96 6.09 -0.04
CA HIS A 415 -7.34 6.03 -1.36
C HIS A 415 -8.39 5.86 -2.46
N ARG A 416 -7.96 6.13 -3.70
CA ARG A 416 -8.80 5.95 -4.88
C ARG A 416 -9.06 4.46 -5.13
N SER A 417 -10.32 4.15 -5.44
CA SER A 417 -10.68 2.85 -6.03
C SER A 417 -9.94 2.67 -7.35
N HIS A 418 -9.40 1.46 -7.54
CA HIS A 418 -8.85 1.03 -8.83
C HIS A 418 -9.88 0.28 -9.68
N ARG A 419 -11.11 0.10 -9.19
CA ARG A 419 -12.27 -0.18 -10.05
C ARG A 419 -12.68 1.11 -10.74
N ILE A 420 -12.29 1.22 -12.01
CA ILE A 420 -12.59 2.34 -12.90
C ILE A 420 -13.95 2.06 -13.54
N ASP A 421 -14.98 2.72 -13.01
CA ASP A 421 -16.36 2.56 -13.46
C ASP A 421 -17.09 3.89 -13.62
N VAL A 422 -18.25 3.86 -14.28
CA VAL A 422 -19.14 5.03 -14.36
C VAL A 422 -19.91 5.12 -13.04
N PRO A 423 -19.98 6.29 -12.36
CA PRO A 423 -20.74 6.43 -11.12
C PRO A 423 -22.21 6.06 -11.29
N ARG A 424 -22.74 5.27 -10.36
CA ARG A 424 -24.14 4.82 -10.34
C ARG A 424 -24.69 4.97 -8.91
N PRO A 425 -25.15 6.18 -8.52
CA PRO A 425 -25.47 6.47 -7.13
C PRO A 425 -26.51 5.54 -6.48
N ILE A 426 -27.52 5.10 -7.25
CA ILE A 426 -28.56 4.19 -6.75
C ILE A 426 -27.98 2.80 -6.47
N GLU A 427 -27.29 2.21 -7.46
CA GLU A 427 -26.65 0.88 -7.30
C GLU A 427 -25.59 0.91 -6.17
N ASN A 428 -24.85 2.02 -6.05
CA ASN A 428 -23.86 2.21 -5.00
C ASN A 428 -24.51 2.21 -3.61
N ALA A 429 -25.62 2.94 -3.46
CA ALA A 429 -26.37 2.97 -2.20
C ALA A 429 -26.93 1.60 -1.82
N ASP A 430 -27.51 0.85 -2.78
CA ASP A 430 -28.02 -0.50 -2.56
C ASP A 430 -26.92 -1.48 -2.12
N ALA A 431 -25.69 -1.27 -2.61
CA ALA A 431 -24.51 -2.05 -2.25
C ALA A 431 -23.78 -1.56 -0.97
N GLY A 432 -24.28 -0.51 -0.31
CA GLY A 432 -23.60 0.15 0.80
C GLY A 432 -22.29 0.84 0.44
N ARG A 433 -21.99 1.01 -0.87
CA ARG A 433 -20.79 1.68 -1.37
C ARG A 433 -20.99 3.19 -1.35
N THR A 434 -20.04 3.92 -0.76
CA THR A 434 -20.08 5.39 -0.83
C THR A 434 -19.95 5.84 -2.28
N ASP A 435 -20.89 6.66 -2.75
CA ASP A 435 -20.94 7.13 -4.13
C ASP A 435 -20.02 8.35 -4.36
N ALA A 436 -19.41 8.44 -5.55
CA ALA A 436 -18.50 9.52 -5.92
C ALA A 436 -19.11 10.92 -5.72
N CYS A 437 -20.41 11.09 -5.99
CA CYS A 437 -21.09 12.38 -5.84
C CYS A 437 -21.19 12.78 -4.36
N THR A 438 -21.50 11.81 -3.49
CA THR A 438 -21.66 12.05 -2.03
C THR A 438 -20.35 12.42 -1.34
N LEU A 439 -19.20 12.13 -1.96
CA LEU A 439 -17.88 12.53 -1.42
C LEU A 439 -17.63 14.04 -1.49
N CYS A 440 -18.32 14.77 -2.37
CA CYS A 440 -18.27 16.24 -2.45
C CYS A 440 -19.57 16.85 -1.93
N HIS A 441 -20.72 16.29 -2.33
CA HIS A 441 -22.06 16.73 -1.93
C HIS A 441 -22.53 16.10 -0.62
N LEU A 442 -21.74 16.30 0.43
CA LEU A 442 -22.00 15.77 1.78
C LEU A 442 -23.32 16.30 2.39
N GLU A 443 -23.80 17.44 1.92
CA GLU A 443 -25.08 18.06 2.28
C GLU A 443 -26.30 17.39 1.63
N ARG A 444 -26.09 16.58 0.59
CA ARG A 444 -27.17 15.94 -0.16
C ARG A 444 -27.46 14.55 0.37
N GLY A 445 -28.74 14.29 0.62
CA GLY A 445 -29.18 13.07 1.28
C GLY A 445 -28.70 12.98 2.73
N ASP A 446 -28.92 11.83 3.34
CA ASP A 446 -28.41 11.55 4.69
C ASP A 446 -26.93 11.11 4.64
N ALA A 447 -26.07 11.63 3.74
CA ALA A 447 -24.68 11.16 3.60
C ALA A 447 -23.82 11.45 4.86
N LEU A 448 -23.79 12.70 5.33
CA LEU A 448 -23.16 13.04 6.63
C LEU A 448 -23.82 12.29 7.80
N LEU A 449 -25.12 12.04 7.72
CA LEU A 449 -25.96 11.45 8.76
C LEU A 449 -25.78 9.92 8.85
N THR A 450 -26.22 9.20 7.82
CA THR A 450 -26.22 7.74 7.72
C THR A 450 -24.85 7.18 7.44
N MET A 451 -23.98 7.79 6.62
CA MET A 451 -22.66 7.20 6.32
C MET A 451 -21.54 7.73 7.22
N GLY A 452 -21.64 8.96 7.72
CA GLY A 452 -20.62 9.58 8.59
C GLY A 452 -20.72 9.24 10.07
N ILE A 453 -21.92 8.85 10.55
CA ILE A 453 -22.17 8.54 11.96
C ILE A 453 -22.82 7.16 12.13
N GLY A 454 -23.78 6.81 11.29
CA GLY A 454 -24.52 5.53 11.40
C GLY A 454 -24.02 4.37 10.55
N GLY A 455 -23.09 4.63 9.63
CA GLY A 455 -22.65 3.66 8.63
C GLY A 455 -21.65 2.68 9.22
N ASP A 456 -21.20 1.72 8.44
CA ASP A 456 -20.11 0.85 8.87
C ASP A 456 -18.79 1.64 9.04
N PRO A 457 -17.79 1.06 9.72
CA PRO A 457 -16.52 1.74 9.98
C PRO A 457 -15.79 2.26 8.72
N VAL A 458 -15.89 1.57 7.58
CA VAL A 458 -15.25 2.01 6.33
C VAL A 458 -16.01 3.20 5.75
N GLN A 459 -17.35 3.16 5.75
CA GLN A 459 -18.17 4.31 5.32
C GLN A 459 -17.85 5.55 6.16
N ARG A 460 -17.80 5.41 7.49
CA ARG A 460 -17.48 6.52 8.40
C ARG A 460 -16.06 7.04 8.19
N ALA A 461 -15.08 6.17 7.95
CA ALA A 461 -13.71 6.55 7.59
C ALA A 461 -13.66 7.37 6.28
N VAL A 462 -14.34 6.89 5.23
CA VAL A 462 -14.44 7.56 3.92
C VAL A 462 -15.06 8.94 4.05
N ILE A 463 -16.17 9.06 4.78
CA ILE A 463 -16.86 10.33 4.99
C ILE A 463 -16.05 11.29 5.87
N ALA A 464 -15.42 10.79 6.94
CA ALA A 464 -14.54 11.60 7.79
C ALA A 464 -13.37 12.19 6.99
N ALA A 465 -12.74 11.40 6.11
CA ALA A 465 -11.70 11.89 5.21
C ALA A 465 -12.25 12.90 4.19
N ALA A 466 -13.42 12.61 3.59
CA ALA A 466 -14.03 13.48 2.59
C ALA A 466 -14.43 14.84 3.16
N ALA A 467 -14.89 14.89 4.41
CA ALA A 467 -15.32 16.12 5.09
C ALA A 467 -14.17 17.11 5.34
N GLY A 468 -12.91 16.67 5.35
CA GLY A 468 -11.74 17.54 5.48
C GLY A 468 -11.33 18.25 4.20
N ARG A 469 -11.99 17.98 3.07
CA ARG A 469 -11.57 18.47 1.75
C ARG A 469 -12.24 19.80 1.38
N ASP A 470 -11.53 20.61 0.61
CA ASP A 470 -11.99 21.95 0.20
C ASP A 470 -13.08 21.88 -0.85
N GLU A 471 -13.06 20.85 -1.71
CA GLU A 471 -14.07 20.62 -2.75
C GLU A 471 -15.47 20.21 -2.22
N SER A 472 -15.62 20.04 -0.91
CA SER A 472 -16.93 19.69 -0.34
C SER A 472 -17.91 20.87 -0.39
N ALA A 473 -19.11 20.60 -0.89
CA ALA A 473 -20.21 21.57 -0.95
C ALA A 473 -20.93 21.77 0.40
N ALA A 474 -20.67 20.91 1.40
CA ALA A 474 -21.28 21.05 2.72
C ALA A 474 -20.69 22.23 3.50
N PRO A 475 -21.51 22.97 4.27
CA PRO A 475 -21.04 24.10 5.07
C PRO A 475 -19.90 23.69 6.01
N ARG A 476 -18.83 24.49 6.05
CA ARG A 476 -17.64 24.21 6.87
C ARG A 476 -17.98 23.96 8.34
N ALA A 477 -18.88 24.77 8.92
CA ALA A 477 -19.32 24.60 10.31
C ALA A 477 -20.01 23.25 10.55
N THR A 478 -20.89 22.80 9.63
CA THR A 478 -21.55 21.50 9.70
C THR A 478 -20.54 20.36 9.65
N ARG A 479 -19.56 20.43 8.74
CA ARG A 479 -18.49 19.43 8.62
C ARG A 479 -17.62 19.40 9.88
N LEU A 480 -17.27 20.56 10.40
CA LEU A 480 -16.48 20.69 11.62
C LEU A 480 -17.19 20.07 12.82
N GLY A 481 -18.49 20.32 13.00
CA GLY A 481 -19.29 19.70 14.06
C GLY A 481 -19.40 18.18 13.93
N ALA A 482 -19.54 17.66 12.70
CA ALA A 482 -19.53 16.22 12.47
C ALA A 482 -18.20 15.60 12.88
N LEU A 483 -17.10 16.20 12.42
CA LEU A 483 -15.75 15.71 12.67
C LEU A 483 -15.38 15.75 14.16
N LEU A 484 -15.73 16.82 14.88
CA LEU A 484 -15.51 16.91 16.33
C LEU A 484 -16.34 15.86 17.09
N ALA A 485 -17.59 15.59 16.67
CA ALA A 485 -18.38 14.51 17.23
C ALA A 485 -17.77 13.13 16.95
N THR A 486 -17.25 12.90 15.75
CA THR A 486 -16.52 11.67 15.40
C THR A 486 -15.25 11.51 16.25
N MET A 487 -14.43 12.56 16.38
CA MET A 487 -13.23 12.55 17.25
C MET A 487 -13.56 12.20 18.70
N ARG A 488 -14.73 12.63 19.20
CA ARG A 488 -15.18 12.40 20.56
C ARG A 488 -15.65 10.97 20.78
N ASP A 489 -16.53 10.50 19.90
CA ASP A 489 -17.46 9.42 20.21
C ASP A 489 -17.43 8.24 19.23
N ASP A 490 -16.73 8.32 18.09
CA ASP A 490 -16.60 7.14 17.21
C ASP A 490 -15.81 6.04 17.95
N PRO A 491 -16.24 4.78 17.95
CA PRO A 491 -15.56 3.71 18.69
C PRO A 491 -14.23 3.26 18.05
N TYR A 492 -13.89 3.68 16.83
CA TYR A 492 -12.68 3.25 16.14
C TYR A 492 -11.59 4.33 16.18
N PRO A 493 -10.43 4.08 16.81
CA PRO A 493 -9.33 5.05 16.84
C PRO A 493 -8.85 5.49 15.44
N ALA A 494 -8.89 4.59 14.45
CA ALA A 494 -8.60 4.90 13.06
C ALA A 494 -9.50 6.01 12.49
N ILE A 495 -10.80 5.96 12.78
CA ILE A 495 -11.78 6.95 12.28
C ILE A 495 -11.62 8.26 13.04
N ARG A 496 -11.41 8.21 14.36
CA ARG A 496 -11.08 9.39 15.16
C ARG A 496 -9.82 10.10 14.66
N HIS A 497 -8.81 9.34 14.22
CA HIS A 497 -7.60 9.90 13.62
C HIS A 497 -7.88 10.60 12.28
N LEU A 498 -8.65 9.98 11.38
CA LEU A 498 -9.05 10.61 10.12
C LEU A 498 -9.84 11.89 10.37
N ALA A 499 -10.77 11.86 11.33
CA ALA A 499 -11.55 13.04 11.69
C ALA A 499 -10.65 14.17 12.21
N TRP A 500 -9.69 13.86 13.10
CA TRP A 500 -8.70 14.82 13.57
C TRP A 500 -7.84 15.42 12.45
N ARG A 501 -7.37 14.61 11.48
CA ARG A 501 -6.66 15.12 10.30
C ARG A 501 -7.54 16.05 9.47
N SER A 502 -8.80 15.69 9.28
CA SER A 502 -9.77 16.51 8.56
C SER A 502 -10.07 17.84 9.28
N VAL A 503 -10.21 17.85 10.61
CA VAL A 503 -10.36 19.11 11.36
C VAL A 503 -9.15 20.01 11.12
N ARG A 504 -7.92 19.47 11.11
CA ARG A 504 -6.69 20.26 10.86
C ARG A 504 -6.62 20.85 9.47
N ALA A 505 -7.17 20.14 8.48
CA ALA A 505 -7.28 20.66 7.12
C ALA A 505 -8.26 21.84 7.05
N LEU A 506 -9.32 21.82 7.88
CA LEU A 506 -10.34 22.86 7.90
C LEU A 506 -9.97 24.06 8.76
N VAL A 507 -9.34 23.88 9.92
CA VAL A 507 -9.06 24.95 10.90
C VAL A 507 -7.69 24.74 11.55
N PRO A 508 -6.92 25.82 11.78
CA PRO A 508 -5.66 25.72 12.51
C PRO A 508 -5.92 25.52 14.01
N PHE A 509 -5.21 24.57 14.63
CA PHE A 509 -5.16 24.37 16.08
C PHE A 509 -3.87 23.60 16.45
N ASP A 510 -3.54 23.57 17.74
CA ASP A 510 -2.45 22.74 18.26
C ASP A 510 -2.77 21.24 18.13
N ALA A 511 -2.17 20.63 17.12
CA ALA A 511 -2.34 19.23 16.75
C ALA A 511 -1.88 18.25 17.84
N SER A 512 -0.96 18.66 18.72
CA SER A 512 -0.44 17.81 19.79
C SER A 512 -1.47 17.50 20.89
N ALA A 513 -2.56 18.27 20.92
CA ALA A 513 -3.56 18.19 21.98
C ALA A 513 -4.43 16.92 21.97
N PHE A 514 -4.39 16.09 20.91
CA PHE A 514 -5.30 14.96 20.70
C PHE A 514 -4.59 13.68 20.24
N THR A 515 -4.84 12.58 20.94
CA THR A 515 -4.44 11.23 20.54
C THR A 515 -5.69 10.36 20.37
N ALA A 516 -5.78 9.69 19.21
CA ALA A 516 -6.99 8.99 18.82
C ALA A 516 -7.28 7.76 19.69
N THR A 517 -6.28 7.20 20.38
CA THR A 517 -6.40 6.02 21.25
C THR A 517 -6.59 6.37 22.72
N ASP A 518 -6.66 7.66 23.07
CA ASP A 518 -6.88 8.08 24.46
C ASP A 518 -8.29 7.70 24.92
N PRO A 519 -8.54 7.47 26.23
CA PRO A 519 -9.89 7.32 26.79
C PRO A 519 -10.79 8.51 26.49
N ARG A 520 -12.12 8.31 26.50
CA ARG A 520 -13.07 9.32 26.01
C ARG A 520 -12.99 10.64 26.77
N ASP A 521 -12.81 10.62 28.07
CA ASP A 521 -12.72 11.85 28.88
C ASP A 521 -11.50 12.69 28.52
N ALA A 522 -10.35 12.05 28.24
CA ALA A 522 -9.16 12.74 27.75
C ALA A 522 -9.39 13.34 26.35
N ARG A 523 -10.09 12.63 25.47
CA ARG A 523 -10.49 13.14 24.15
C ARG A 523 -11.45 14.33 24.27
N ILE A 524 -12.41 14.31 25.18
CA ILE A 524 -13.32 15.43 25.44
C ILE A 524 -12.54 16.66 25.91
N ALA A 525 -11.62 16.49 26.86
CA ALA A 525 -10.78 17.58 27.33
C ALA A 525 -9.89 18.16 26.22
N ALA A 526 -9.36 17.31 25.35
CA ALA A 526 -8.63 17.72 24.15
C ALA A 526 -9.49 18.52 23.18
N ILE A 527 -10.69 18.03 22.86
CA ILE A 527 -11.63 18.68 21.96
C ILE A 527 -12.06 20.05 22.51
N ALA A 528 -12.33 20.18 23.82
CA ALA A 528 -12.66 21.47 24.43
C ALA A 528 -11.53 22.50 24.26
N ARG A 529 -10.26 22.08 24.35
CA ARG A 529 -9.10 22.96 24.07
C ARG A 529 -9.01 23.36 22.60
N ILE A 530 -9.37 22.45 21.69
CA ILE A 530 -9.41 22.72 20.25
C ILE A 530 -10.53 23.71 19.92
N GLU A 531 -11.74 23.48 20.44
CA GLU A 531 -12.90 24.38 20.29
C GLU A 531 -12.59 25.79 20.81
N ALA A 532 -11.91 25.91 21.95
CA ALA A 532 -11.48 27.19 22.50
C ALA A 532 -10.48 27.94 21.58
N GLN A 533 -9.65 27.22 20.82
CA GLN A 533 -8.72 27.82 19.85
C GLN A 533 -9.43 28.26 18.56
N ILE A 534 -10.48 27.54 18.15
CA ILE A 534 -11.26 27.87 16.95
C ILE A 534 -12.09 29.14 17.18
N GLY A 535 -12.56 29.37 18.41
CA GLY A 535 -13.18 30.64 18.81
C GLY A 535 -14.65 30.79 18.42
N GLU A 536 -15.28 29.74 17.91
CA GLU A 536 -16.71 29.70 17.57
C GLU A 536 -17.36 28.45 18.18
N PRO A 537 -18.58 28.55 18.75
CA PRO A 537 -19.33 27.38 19.19
C PRO A 537 -19.65 26.48 17.99
N ILE A 538 -19.24 25.22 18.06
CA ILE A 538 -19.49 24.25 17.00
C ILE A 538 -20.42 23.17 17.55
N GLU A 539 -21.69 23.25 17.17
CA GLU A 539 -22.65 22.22 17.51
C GLU A 539 -22.50 21.02 16.58
N PRO A 540 -22.63 19.77 17.10
CA PRO A 540 -22.72 18.61 16.24
C PRO A 540 -23.95 18.76 15.33
N PRO A 541 -23.85 18.38 14.05
CA PRO A 541 -24.99 18.43 13.19
C PRO A 541 -26.05 17.42 13.69
N PHE A 542 -27.31 17.87 13.72
CA PHE A 542 -28.48 17.04 14.05
C PHE A 542 -28.44 16.40 15.46
N PRO A 543 -28.36 17.21 16.53
CA PRO A 543 -28.19 16.71 17.91
C PRO A 543 -29.30 15.72 18.33
N GLU A 544 -30.53 15.91 17.83
CA GLU A 544 -31.67 15.06 18.14
C GLU A 544 -31.59 13.63 17.54
N ARG A 545 -30.86 13.44 16.43
CA ARG A 545 -30.74 12.13 15.74
C ARG A 545 -29.47 11.36 16.10
N LEU A 546 -28.52 12.02 16.76
CA LEU A 546 -27.16 11.50 16.99
C LEU A 546 -27.15 10.15 17.75
N ALA A 547 -28.00 9.99 18.75
CA ALA A 547 -28.11 8.75 19.51
C ALA A 547 -28.62 7.57 18.66
N ALA A 548 -29.60 7.81 17.79
CA ALA A 548 -30.16 6.79 16.89
C ALA A 548 -29.13 6.37 15.82
N LEU A 549 -28.40 7.32 15.25
CA LEU A 549 -27.33 7.03 14.29
C LEU A 549 -26.22 6.20 14.95
N ARG A 550 -25.83 6.53 16.18
CA ARG A 550 -24.84 5.73 16.92
C ARG A 550 -25.31 4.32 17.23
N ALA A 551 -26.62 4.12 17.43
CA ALA A 551 -27.16 2.78 17.57
C ALA A 551 -27.00 1.99 16.28
N LEU A 552 -27.35 2.58 15.13
CA LEU A 552 -27.15 1.97 13.82
C LEU A 552 -25.68 1.58 13.58
N ALA A 553 -24.73 2.44 13.94
CA ALA A 553 -23.30 2.16 13.78
C ALA A 553 -22.81 0.93 14.55
N ARG A 554 -23.44 0.60 15.69
CA ARG A 554 -23.14 -0.62 16.45
C ARG A 554 -23.66 -1.86 15.73
N ASP A 555 -24.82 -1.76 15.08
CA ASP A 555 -25.45 -2.87 14.37
C ASP A 555 -24.68 -3.27 13.10
N VAL A 556 -23.81 -2.39 12.59
CA VAL A 556 -22.96 -2.62 11.41
C VAL A 556 -21.46 -2.55 11.74
N ALA A 557 -21.10 -2.73 13.01
CA ALA A 557 -19.71 -2.78 13.44
C ALA A 557 -19.01 -4.00 12.84
N ILE A 558 -17.78 -3.80 12.38
CA ILE A 558 -16.92 -4.85 11.85
C ILE A 558 -15.53 -4.72 12.45
N GLU A 559 -14.78 -5.81 12.49
CA GLU A 559 -13.35 -5.76 12.77
C GLU A 559 -12.58 -6.15 11.51
N ILE A 560 -11.65 -5.29 11.11
CA ILE A 560 -10.77 -5.54 9.98
C ILE A 560 -9.35 -5.17 10.42
N GLY A 561 -8.59 -6.21 10.75
CA GLY A 561 -7.14 -6.19 10.89
C GLY A 561 -6.46 -6.93 9.74
N GLU A 562 -5.15 -7.11 9.87
CA GLU A 562 -4.42 -8.10 9.07
C GLU A 562 -4.88 -9.53 9.36
#